data_AF-A0A1H6ZXQ8-F1
#
_entry.id   AF-A0A1H6ZXQ8-F1
#
_cell.length_a   1.000
_cell.length_b   1.000
_cell.length_c   1.000
_cell.angle_alpha   90.00
_cell.angle_beta   90.00
_cell.angle_gamma   90.00
#
_symmetry.space_group_name_H-M   'P 1'
#
loop_
_entity.id
_entity.type
_entity.pdbx_description
1 polymer ?
#
loop_
_entity_poly.entity_id
_entity_poly.type
_entity_poly.pdbx_seq_one_letter_code
_entity_poly.pdbx_strand_id
1 'polypeptide(L)'
;MASPITVGVIANPASGRDIRRLTTHASVFPTAEKANMVVRLLAGLGALGVDRVLTLRDRTGVASLLLRALDTHAATGSAERWPEVEFVDLPITESVADTHAGTAHMVREGVELIAVLGGDGTHRAVAAHSGGVPLLTLSTGTNNAFPDMREATVAGLAGALVASGAVPPDVALTRNKRLVVRCVAGPNRGREEVALVDVCVSRQRFVGARAVSEPSDIESLFLTFASPDGIGLSSIGGAWAPVERTAPHGLHLTFAQPDEHGAMNGDGVPIFAPIAPGRIDQVTMRSCERFEVGDWLPVDACRGTLAFDGEREIEIERDDRYEISLDWSGPLTVDVSRTLRFAASRQLMREMAGASMQAIARAHVHMQSQAQSQAQP
;
A
#
# COMPACT_ATOMS: atom_id res chain seq x y z
N MET A 1 30.49 14.90 2.37
CA MET A 1 29.40 14.97 1.37
C MET A 1 28.18 14.34 2.02
N ALA A 2 26.99 14.93 1.89
CA ALA A 2 25.78 14.28 2.39
C ALA A 2 25.60 12.95 1.63
N SER A 3 25.13 11.90 2.31
CA SER A 3 24.80 10.63 1.65
C SER A 3 23.72 10.87 0.58
N PRO A 4 23.78 10.20 -0.58
CA PRO A 4 22.78 10.36 -1.64
C PRO A 4 21.41 9.92 -1.15
N ILE A 5 20.38 10.71 -1.45
CA ILE A 5 19.00 10.36 -1.06
C ILE A 5 18.52 9.23 -1.96
N THR A 6 18.27 8.06 -1.35
CA THR A 6 17.87 6.85 -2.07
C THR A 6 16.45 6.44 -1.70
N VAL A 7 15.61 6.19 -2.70
CA VAL A 7 14.22 5.76 -2.54
C VAL A 7 14.00 4.39 -3.18
N GLY A 8 13.34 3.48 -2.48
CA GLY A 8 12.88 2.21 -3.05
C GLY A 8 11.57 2.39 -3.81
N VAL A 9 11.39 1.70 -4.94
CA VAL A 9 10.13 1.66 -5.69
C VAL A 9 9.77 0.20 -5.97
N ILE A 10 8.63 -0.24 -5.45
CA ILE A 10 8.08 -1.57 -5.69
C ILE A 10 6.81 -1.40 -6.50
N ALA A 11 6.87 -1.76 -7.78
CA ALA A 11 5.70 -1.85 -8.65
C ALA A 11 5.36 -3.32 -8.89
N ASN A 12 4.37 -3.85 -8.17
CA ASN A 12 4.03 -5.26 -8.30
C ASN A 12 3.39 -5.54 -9.68
N PRO A 13 4.01 -6.37 -10.54
CA PRO A 13 3.46 -6.69 -11.85
C PRO A 13 2.12 -7.44 -11.78
N ALA A 14 1.95 -8.29 -10.77
CA ALA A 14 0.76 -9.13 -10.58
C ALA A 14 -0.42 -8.38 -9.96
N SER A 15 -0.19 -7.21 -9.35
CA SER A 15 -1.26 -6.42 -8.73
C SER A 15 -2.34 -6.03 -9.76
N GLY A 16 -3.61 -6.05 -9.35
CA GLY A 16 -4.70 -5.70 -10.25
C GLY A 16 -5.07 -6.74 -11.33
N ARG A 17 -4.58 -7.99 -11.20
CA ARG A 17 -5.09 -9.18 -11.90
C ARG A 17 -6.11 -9.98 -11.07
N ASP A 18 -6.61 -9.39 -9.99
CA ASP A 18 -7.59 -9.98 -9.08
C ASP A 18 -8.82 -10.49 -9.84
N ILE A 19 -9.22 -11.75 -9.59
CA ILE A 19 -10.39 -12.39 -10.19
C ILE A 19 -11.69 -11.62 -9.93
N ARG A 20 -11.78 -10.85 -8.83
CA ARG A 20 -12.92 -9.98 -8.55
C ARG A 20 -13.17 -8.97 -9.68
N ARG A 21 -12.17 -8.64 -10.50
CA ARG A 21 -12.32 -7.76 -11.67
C ARG A 21 -13.06 -8.42 -12.83
N LEU A 22 -13.12 -9.75 -12.88
CA LEU A 22 -13.94 -10.46 -13.87
C LEU A 22 -15.42 -10.45 -13.50
N THR A 23 -15.73 -10.24 -12.23
CA THR A 23 -17.10 -10.28 -11.69
C THR A 23 -17.63 -8.91 -11.28
N THR A 24 -16.86 -7.83 -11.45
CA THR A 24 -17.20 -6.46 -11.02
C THR A 24 -16.75 -5.42 -12.03
N HIS A 25 -17.16 -4.16 -11.85
CA HIS A 25 -16.77 -3.04 -12.71
C HIS A 25 -15.46 -2.36 -12.27
N ALA A 26 -14.56 -3.11 -11.63
CA ALA A 26 -13.28 -2.60 -11.16
C ALA A 26 -12.34 -2.24 -12.32
N SER A 27 -11.66 -1.09 -12.23
CA SER A 27 -10.77 -0.61 -13.29
C SER A 27 -9.53 -1.51 -13.40
N VAL A 28 -9.19 -1.90 -14.63
CA VAL A 28 -7.94 -2.60 -14.93
C VAL A 28 -6.81 -1.57 -15.02
N PHE A 29 -5.69 -1.83 -14.34
CA PHE A 29 -4.47 -1.03 -14.44
C PHE A 29 -3.47 -1.80 -15.31
N PRO A 30 -3.33 -1.45 -16.60
CA PRO A 30 -2.41 -2.14 -17.49
C PRO A 30 -0.97 -2.01 -17.02
N THR A 31 -0.12 -2.96 -17.41
CA THR A 31 1.35 -2.89 -17.19
C THR A 31 1.92 -1.54 -17.62
N ALA A 32 1.45 -1.00 -18.76
CA ALA A 32 1.88 0.31 -19.25
C ALA A 32 1.50 1.46 -18.32
N GLU A 33 0.32 1.42 -17.70
CA GLU A 33 -0.08 2.46 -16.76
C GLU A 33 0.74 2.40 -15.47
N LYS A 34 1.06 1.21 -14.97
CA LYS A 34 1.98 1.06 -13.83
C LYS A 34 3.36 1.64 -14.15
N ALA A 35 3.91 1.35 -15.33
CA ALA A 35 5.17 1.93 -15.78
C ALA A 35 5.09 3.47 -15.87
N ASN A 36 4.00 4.01 -16.42
CA ASN A 36 3.77 5.46 -16.48
C ASN A 36 3.60 6.10 -15.10
N MET A 37 2.99 5.41 -14.13
CA MET A 37 2.95 5.85 -12.73
C MET A 37 4.35 5.93 -12.14
N VAL A 38 5.22 4.93 -12.39
CA VAL A 38 6.62 5.00 -11.94
C VAL A 38 7.36 6.17 -12.60
N VAL A 39 7.19 6.39 -13.91
CA VAL A 39 7.80 7.54 -14.60
C VAL A 39 7.36 8.88 -13.98
N ARG A 40 6.06 9.05 -13.73
CA ARG A 40 5.51 10.24 -13.06
C ARG A 40 6.04 10.40 -11.64
N LEU A 41 6.16 9.31 -10.90
CA LEU A 41 6.79 9.28 -9.58
C LEU A 41 8.24 9.77 -9.64
N LEU A 42 9.04 9.28 -10.60
CA LEU A 42 10.44 9.70 -10.78
C LEU A 42 10.56 11.20 -11.03
N ALA A 43 9.66 11.79 -11.83
CA ALA A 43 9.65 13.23 -12.08
C ALA A 43 9.44 14.02 -10.76
N GLY A 44 8.49 13.61 -9.93
CA GLY A 44 8.26 14.23 -8.61
C GLY A 44 9.44 14.04 -7.65
N LEU A 45 10.04 12.85 -7.63
CA LEU A 45 11.19 12.55 -6.77
C LEU A 45 12.44 13.35 -7.16
N GLY A 46 12.78 13.33 -8.45
CA GLY A 46 14.00 13.98 -8.97
C GLY A 46 13.95 15.49 -8.93
N ALA A 47 12.75 16.09 -9.08
CA ALA A 47 12.54 17.53 -8.94
C ALA A 47 12.98 18.09 -7.59
N LEU A 48 12.94 17.28 -6.53
CA LEU A 48 13.23 17.69 -5.16
C LEU A 48 14.47 17.00 -4.57
N GLY A 49 15.39 16.56 -5.42
CA GLY A 49 16.73 16.20 -4.99
C GLY A 49 16.96 14.73 -4.68
N VAL A 50 16.00 13.83 -4.95
CA VAL A 50 16.27 12.38 -4.86
C VAL A 50 17.30 12.00 -5.91
N ASP A 51 18.35 11.31 -5.48
CA ASP A 51 19.52 11.02 -6.32
C ASP A 51 19.42 9.65 -6.98
N ARG A 52 18.98 8.63 -6.21
CA ARG A 52 18.93 7.24 -6.66
C ARG A 52 17.58 6.60 -6.34
N VAL A 53 17.10 5.76 -7.24
CA VAL A 53 15.93 4.92 -7.06
C VAL A 53 16.29 3.45 -7.26
N LEU A 54 15.99 2.63 -6.26
CA LEU A 54 16.09 1.16 -6.38
C LEU A 54 14.75 0.61 -6.82
N THR A 55 14.71 -0.22 -7.85
CA THR A 55 13.48 -0.87 -8.32
C THR A 55 13.71 -2.31 -8.72
N LEU A 56 12.63 -3.08 -8.87
CA LEU A 56 12.68 -4.50 -9.18
C LEU A 56 12.49 -4.75 -10.69
N ARG A 57 13.06 -5.85 -11.16
CA ARG A 57 12.76 -6.40 -12.49
C ARG A 57 11.52 -7.29 -12.44
N ASP A 58 10.82 -7.39 -13.55
CA ASP A 58 9.69 -8.29 -13.72
C ASP A 58 9.65 -8.92 -15.12
N ARG A 59 8.90 -10.02 -15.25
CA ARG A 59 8.67 -10.70 -16.53
C ARG A 59 7.44 -10.20 -17.30
N THR A 60 6.62 -9.36 -16.68
CA THR A 60 5.35 -8.89 -17.27
C THR A 60 5.51 -7.60 -18.09
N GLY A 61 6.65 -6.92 -17.98
CA GLY A 61 7.06 -5.81 -18.82
C GLY A 61 7.03 -4.42 -18.17
N VAL A 62 6.77 -4.30 -16.86
CA VAL A 62 6.83 -2.97 -16.18
C VAL A 62 8.25 -2.41 -16.28
N ALA A 63 9.25 -3.20 -15.90
CA ALA A 63 10.66 -2.86 -15.95
C ALA A 63 11.14 -2.55 -17.37
N SER A 64 10.72 -3.34 -18.36
CA SER A 64 11.08 -3.11 -19.76
C SER A 64 10.52 -1.78 -20.30
N LEU A 65 9.27 -1.44 -19.95
CA LEU A 65 8.66 -0.18 -20.33
C LEU A 65 9.32 1.01 -19.62
N LEU A 66 9.69 0.84 -18.35
CA LEU A 66 10.42 1.83 -17.58
C LEU A 66 11.82 2.09 -18.16
N LEU A 67 12.58 1.04 -18.50
CA LEU A 67 13.88 1.15 -19.18
C LEU A 67 13.76 1.98 -20.47
N ARG A 68 12.78 1.66 -21.31
CA ARG A 68 12.54 2.43 -22.54
C ARG A 68 12.20 3.90 -22.28
N ALA A 69 11.46 4.19 -21.21
CA ALA A 69 11.15 5.57 -20.83
C ALA A 69 12.40 6.32 -20.36
N LEU A 70 13.28 5.67 -19.59
CA LEU A 70 14.58 6.20 -19.16
C LEU A 70 15.49 6.50 -20.36
N ASP A 71 15.60 5.57 -21.31
CA ASP A 71 16.40 5.76 -22.54
C ASP A 71 15.89 6.95 -23.36
N THR A 72 14.56 7.05 -23.53
CA THR A 72 13.93 8.17 -24.23
C THR A 72 14.21 9.50 -23.53
N HIS A 73 14.09 9.53 -22.20
CA HIS A 73 14.35 10.74 -21.41
C HIS A 73 15.81 11.19 -21.54
N ALA A 74 16.77 10.25 -21.47
CA ALA A 74 18.18 10.55 -21.67
C ALA A 74 18.49 11.04 -23.09
N ALA A 75 17.89 10.43 -24.12
CA ALA A 75 18.10 10.80 -25.51
C ALA A 75 17.52 12.17 -25.88
N THR A 76 16.41 12.57 -25.24
CA THR A 76 15.74 13.86 -25.50
C THR A 76 16.38 15.03 -24.78
N GLY A 77 17.23 14.78 -23.77
CA GLY A 77 17.89 15.84 -23.00
C GLY A 77 16.88 16.73 -22.25
N SER A 78 15.79 16.14 -21.75
CA SER A 78 14.75 16.88 -21.01
C SER A 78 15.35 17.65 -19.84
N ALA A 79 14.81 18.83 -19.56
CA ALA A 79 15.23 19.66 -18.43
C ALA A 79 14.77 19.09 -17.07
N GLU A 80 13.77 18.20 -17.08
CA GLU A 80 13.31 17.53 -15.86
C GLU A 80 14.40 16.57 -15.35
N ARG A 81 14.85 16.76 -14.11
CA ARG A 81 15.82 15.83 -13.50
C ARG A 81 15.09 14.59 -13.01
N TRP A 82 15.47 13.42 -13.50
CA TRP A 82 15.07 12.13 -12.92
C TRP A 82 16.21 11.54 -12.07
N PRO A 83 15.91 10.79 -10.99
CA PRO A 83 16.92 10.05 -10.23
C PRO A 83 17.60 8.98 -11.08
N GLU A 84 18.81 8.57 -10.70
CA GLU A 84 19.45 7.38 -11.25
C GLU A 84 18.64 6.14 -10.85
N VAL A 85 18.11 5.40 -11.84
CA VAL A 85 17.29 4.22 -11.59
C VAL A 85 18.15 2.96 -11.68
N GLU A 86 18.24 2.25 -10.57
CA GLU A 86 18.92 0.97 -10.48
C GLU A 86 17.92 -0.17 -10.38
N PHE A 87 18.06 -1.14 -11.29
CA PHE A 87 17.30 -2.38 -11.24
C PHE A 87 18.06 -3.41 -10.43
N VAL A 88 17.52 -3.74 -9.25
CA VAL A 88 18.13 -4.72 -8.34
C VAL A 88 18.17 -6.10 -9.01
N ASP A 89 19.33 -6.74 -8.94
CA ASP A 89 19.53 -8.11 -9.41
C ASP A 89 19.10 -9.12 -8.34
N LEU A 90 17.83 -9.55 -8.41
CA LEU A 90 17.25 -10.59 -7.57
C LEU A 90 16.60 -11.66 -8.46
N PRO A 91 16.61 -12.95 -8.03
CA PRO A 91 15.86 -14.00 -8.71
C PRO A 91 14.37 -13.66 -8.78
N ILE A 92 13.77 -13.83 -9.96
CA ILE A 92 12.33 -13.61 -10.19
C ILE A 92 11.59 -14.94 -10.11
N THR A 93 10.70 -15.07 -9.13
CA THR A 93 9.88 -16.26 -8.87
C THR A 93 8.42 -16.11 -9.31
N GLU A 94 7.99 -14.88 -9.68
CA GLU A 94 6.60 -14.53 -10.02
C GLU A 94 5.62 -14.80 -8.86
N SER A 95 6.11 -14.60 -7.63
CA SER A 95 5.34 -14.81 -6.40
C SER A 95 5.50 -13.64 -5.43
N VAL A 96 4.76 -13.67 -4.32
CA VAL A 96 4.90 -12.68 -3.23
C VAL A 96 6.33 -12.63 -2.68
N ALA A 97 7.10 -13.71 -2.82
CA ALA A 97 8.50 -13.77 -2.41
C ALA A 97 9.37 -12.71 -3.11
N ASP A 98 9.05 -12.33 -4.35
CA ASP A 98 9.78 -11.28 -5.07
C ASP A 98 9.60 -9.91 -4.39
N THR A 99 8.39 -9.64 -3.87
CA THR A 99 8.09 -8.42 -3.12
C THR A 99 8.81 -8.42 -1.76
N HIS A 100 8.82 -9.56 -1.07
CA HIS A 100 9.54 -9.72 0.20
C HIS A 100 11.05 -9.53 0.02
N ALA A 101 11.65 -10.21 -0.97
CA ALA A 101 13.07 -10.13 -1.26
C ALA A 101 13.50 -8.71 -1.68
N GLY A 102 12.70 -8.06 -2.53
CA GLY A 102 12.94 -6.68 -2.95
C GLY A 102 12.86 -5.68 -1.80
N THR A 103 11.83 -5.80 -0.95
CA THR A 103 11.69 -4.95 0.24
C THR A 103 12.86 -5.14 1.21
N ALA A 104 13.21 -6.39 1.51
CA ALA A 104 14.32 -6.71 2.39
C ALA A 104 15.67 -6.21 1.83
N HIS A 105 15.84 -6.23 0.50
CA HIS A 105 17.01 -5.62 -0.15
C HIS A 105 17.02 -4.10 0.07
N MET A 106 15.92 -3.39 -0.21
CA MET A 106 15.84 -1.94 -0.03
C MET A 106 16.09 -1.51 1.42
N VAL A 107 15.58 -2.25 2.40
CA VAL A 107 15.84 -2.00 3.83
C VAL A 107 17.33 -2.17 4.16
N ARG A 108 17.99 -3.20 3.61
CA ARG A 108 19.44 -3.40 3.80
C ARG A 108 20.28 -2.30 3.15
N GLU A 109 19.86 -1.80 2.01
CA GLU A 109 20.49 -0.65 1.33
C GLU A 109 20.22 0.69 2.04
N GLY A 110 19.38 0.70 3.08
CA GLY A 110 19.11 1.90 3.89
C GLY A 110 18.35 2.98 3.14
N VAL A 111 17.38 2.60 2.29
CA VAL A 111 16.54 3.60 1.59
C VAL A 111 15.71 4.42 2.60
N GLU A 112 15.50 5.69 2.28
CA GLU A 112 14.79 6.64 3.15
C GLU A 112 13.27 6.43 3.12
N LEU A 113 12.76 5.85 2.04
CA LEU A 113 11.35 5.67 1.76
C LEU A 113 11.17 4.53 0.76
N ILE A 114 10.07 3.76 0.86
CA ILE A 114 9.67 2.80 -0.17
C ILE A 114 8.32 3.25 -0.77
N ALA A 115 8.31 3.62 -2.03
CA ALA A 115 7.08 3.83 -2.79
C ALA A 115 6.54 2.50 -3.29
N VAL A 116 5.27 2.22 -2.99
CA VAL A 116 4.61 0.95 -3.30
C VAL A 116 3.46 1.21 -4.24
N LEU A 117 3.50 0.59 -5.42
CA LEU A 117 2.43 0.63 -6.42
C LEU A 117 1.75 -0.74 -6.47
N GLY A 118 0.54 -0.83 -5.93
CA GLY A 118 -0.17 -2.09 -5.84
C GLY A 118 -1.57 -1.99 -5.23
N GLY A 119 -2.11 -3.15 -4.86
CA GLY A 119 -3.32 -3.26 -4.04
C GLY A 119 -3.01 -3.56 -2.59
N ASP A 120 -4.04 -3.90 -1.81
CA ASP A 120 -3.91 -4.13 -0.36
C ASP A 120 -2.90 -5.25 -0.04
N GLY A 121 -2.99 -6.41 -0.70
CA GLY A 121 -2.04 -7.51 -0.51
C GLY A 121 -0.58 -7.16 -0.87
N THR A 122 -0.36 -6.25 -1.83
CA THR A 122 1.01 -5.76 -2.13
C THR A 122 1.54 -4.90 -0.98
N HIS A 123 0.70 -4.01 -0.45
CA HIS A 123 1.07 -3.17 0.68
C HIS A 123 1.31 -3.99 1.95
N ARG A 124 0.49 -5.03 2.19
CA ARG A 124 0.73 -6.03 3.25
C ARG A 124 2.10 -6.69 3.11
N ALA A 125 2.41 -7.21 1.92
CA ALA A 125 3.68 -7.90 1.67
C ALA A 125 4.91 -7.01 1.90
N VAL A 126 4.85 -5.74 1.47
CA VAL A 126 5.92 -4.76 1.74
C VAL A 126 5.97 -4.41 3.23
N ALA A 127 4.83 -4.12 3.87
CA ALA A 127 4.78 -3.73 5.27
C ALA A 127 5.34 -4.81 6.22
N ALA A 128 5.19 -6.10 5.88
CA ALA A 128 5.75 -7.20 6.63
C ALA A 128 7.30 -7.21 6.65
N HIS A 129 7.95 -6.57 5.68
CA HIS A 129 9.41 -6.60 5.50
C HIS A 129 10.07 -5.22 5.52
N SER A 130 9.30 -4.12 5.59
CA SER A 130 9.83 -2.75 5.54
C SER A 130 10.42 -2.28 6.88
N GLY A 131 10.09 -2.95 7.98
CA GLY A 131 10.52 -2.55 9.32
C GLY A 131 10.13 -1.11 9.64
N GLY A 132 11.11 -0.26 9.93
CA GLY A 132 10.90 1.16 10.23
C GLY A 132 10.81 2.08 9.01
N VAL A 133 11.12 1.59 7.80
CA VAL A 133 11.16 2.42 6.60
C VAL A 133 9.74 2.84 6.21
N PRO A 134 9.47 4.15 6.03
CA PRO A 134 8.14 4.63 5.69
C PRO A 134 7.72 4.20 4.28
N LEU A 135 6.41 4.09 4.09
CA LEU A 135 5.80 3.69 2.82
C LEU A 135 5.07 4.88 2.16
N LEU A 136 5.36 5.13 0.89
CA LEU A 136 4.55 5.99 0.04
C LEU A 136 3.60 5.10 -0.76
N THR A 137 2.35 5.07 -0.34
CA THR A 137 1.36 4.09 -0.82
C THR A 137 0.60 4.62 -2.03
N LEU A 138 0.65 3.91 -3.16
CA LEU A 138 -0.04 4.25 -4.39
C LEU A 138 -0.92 3.09 -4.86
N SER A 139 -2.22 3.34 -4.94
CA SER A 139 -3.18 2.34 -5.39
C SER A 139 -3.09 2.13 -6.91
N THR A 140 -3.04 0.87 -7.35
CA THR A 140 -3.18 0.47 -8.76
C THR A 140 -4.51 -0.25 -9.00
N GLY A 141 -5.58 0.21 -8.34
CA GLY A 141 -6.91 -0.37 -8.44
C GLY A 141 -7.99 0.47 -7.78
N THR A 142 -9.24 0.30 -8.22
CA THR A 142 -10.41 0.95 -7.60
C THR A 142 -11.03 0.13 -6.46
N ASN A 143 -10.49 -1.05 -6.17
CA ASN A 143 -10.97 -1.94 -5.12
C ASN A 143 -9.88 -2.19 -4.07
N ASN A 144 -9.34 -1.11 -3.52
CA ASN A 144 -8.30 -1.16 -2.49
C ASN A 144 -8.73 -0.23 -1.35
N ALA A 145 -8.56 -0.69 -0.11
CA ALA A 145 -8.91 0.08 1.07
C ALA A 145 -7.67 0.71 1.75
N PHE A 146 -6.49 0.10 1.60
CA PHE A 146 -5.27 0.56 2.27
C PHE A 146 -4.55 1.72 1.55
N PRO A 147 -4.14 1.61 0.28
CA PRO A 147 -3.53 2.72 -0.44
C PRO A 147 -4.58 3.67 -1.03
N ASP A 148 -4.30 4.97 -1.01
CA ASP A 148 -5.11 5.95 -1.71
C ASP A 148 -4.89 5.91 -3.22
N MET A 149 -5.94 6.21 -3.98
CA MET A 149 -5.82 6.51 -5.41
C MET A 149 -5.35 7.96 -5.59
N ARG A 150 -4.10 8.13 -6.02
CA ARG A 150 -3.47 9.45 -6.18
C ARG A 150 -2.62 9.53 -7.43
N GLU A 151 -2.43 10.74 -7.92
CA GLU A 151 -1.51 11.01 -9.02
C GLU A 151 -0.06 10.85 -8.53
N ALA A 152 0.75 10.10 -9.28
CA ALA A 152 2.06 9.62 -8.85
C ALA A 152 3.13 10.73 -8.80
N THR A 153 3.04 11.75 -9.65
CA THR A 153 3.93 12.93 -9.61
C THR A 153 3.77 13.69 -8.30
N VAL A 154 2.52 13.95 -7.89
CA VAL A 154 2.20 14.63 -6.62
C VAL A 154 2.69 13.80 -5.43
N ALA A 155 2.51 12.48 -5.48
CA ALA A 155 3.04 11.58 -4.46
C ALA A 155 4.58 11.60 -4.43
N GLY A 156 5.24 11.65 -5.59
CA GLY A 156 6.70 11.76 -5.70
C GLY A 156 7.25 13.03 -5.06
N LEU A 157 6.58 14.17 -5.23
CA LEU A 157 6.94 15.42 -4.54
C LEU A 157 6.88 15.26 -3.02
N ALA A 158 5.79 14.71 -2.50
CA ALA A 158 5.67 14.44 -1.06
C ALA A 158 6.74 13.44 -0.58
N GLY A 159 6.98 12.37 -1.35
CA GLY A 159 7.99 11.37 -1.06
C GLY A 159 9.39 11.97 -0.97
N ALA A 160 9.77 12.85 -1.89
CA ALA A 160 11.08 13.51 -1.85
C ALA A 160 11.22 14.48 -0.67
N LEU A 161 10.16 15.19 -0.31
CA LEU A 161 10.15 16.05 0.87
C LEU A 161 10.37 15.27 2.18
N VAL A 162 9.82 14.05 2.24
CA VAL A 162 10.04 13.12 3.36
C VAL A 162 11.45 12.55 3.31
N ALA A 163 11.88 12.00 2.18
CA ALA A 163 13.17 11.35 2.01
C ALA A 163 14.36 12.32 2.22
N SER A 164 14.20 13.60 1.88
CA SER A 164 15.19 14.64 2.14
C SER A 164 15.17 15.19 3.56
N GLY A 165 14.17 14.83 4.38
CA GLY A 165 13.94 15.40 5.70
C GLY A 165 13.47 16.86 5.68
N ALA A 166 13.11 17.41 4.52
CA ALA A 166 12.59 18.78 4.39
C ALA A 166 11.25 18.98 5.11
N VAL A 167 10.46 17.90 5.23
CA VAL A 167 9.26 17.87 6.08
C VAL A 167 9.50 16.94 7.27
N PRO A 168 9.30 17.42 8.52
CA PRO A 168 9.49 16.61 9.71
C PRO A 168 8.63 15.33 9.73
N PRO A 169 9.16 14.20 10.22
CA PRO A 169 8.43 12.92 10.27
C PRO A 169 7.10 12.95 11.04
N ASP A 170 7.01 13.73 12.12
CA ASP A 170 5.78 13.91 12.91
C ASP A 170 4.66 14.64 12.15
N VAL A 171 5.04 15.43 11.15
CA VAL A 171 4.11 16.07 10.23
C VAL A 171 3.79 15.14 9.07
N ALA A 172 4.78 14.51 8.46
CA ALA A 172 4.57 13.79 7.20
C ALA A 172 4.07 12.35 7.37
N LEU A 173 4.43 11.68 8.46
CA LEU A 173 4.19 10.25 8.63
C LEU A 173 3.03 9.98 9.56
N THR A 174 2.24 8.97 9.21
CA THR A 174 1.17 8.43 10.05
C THR A 174 1.49 6.98 10.36
N ARG A 175 1.46 6.60 11.64
CA ARG A 175 1.52 5.19 12.04
C ARG A 175 0.17 4.55 11.75
N ASN A 176 0.18 3.37 11.13
CA ASN A 176 -1.04 2.60 10.90
C ASN A 176 -1.16 1.48 11.93
N LYS A 177 -2.41 1.15 12.27
CA LYS A 177 -2.73 -0.08 12.98
C LYS A 177 -2.56 -1.28 12.06
N ARG A 178 -2.39 -2.46 12.64
CA ARG A 178 -2.49 -3.75 11.94
C ARG A 178 -3.24 -4.76 12.80
N LEU A 179 -3.86 -5.73 12.16
CA LEU A 179 -4.38 -6.93 12.80
C LEU A 179 -3.28 -7.99 12.77
N VAL A 180 -3.14 -8.71 13.86
CA VAL A 180 -2.21 -9.84 14.00
C VAL A 180 -3.03 -11.06 14.38
N VAL A 181 -2.93 -12.12 13.59
CA VAL A 181 -3.59 -13.40 13.84
C VAL A 181 -2.53 -14.45 14.10
N ARG A 182 -2.67 -15.21 15.18
CA ARG A 182 -1.74 -16.30 15.49
C ARG A 182 -2.45 -17.59 15.86
N CYS A 183 -1.87 -18.71 15.46
CA CYS A 183 -2.33 -20.03 15.84
C CYS A 183 -1.70 -20.44 17.18
N VAL A 184 -2.51 -20.63 18.22
CA VAL A 184 -2.06 -20.96 19.58
C VAL A 184 -2.13 -22.45 19.91
N ALA A 185 -2.93 -23.23 19.16
CA ALA A 185 -3.04 -24.67 19.30
C ALA A 185 -3.40 -25.30 17.95
N GLY A 186 -3.13 -26.61 17.79
CA GLY A 186 -3.40 -27.34 16.54
C GLY A 186 -2.14 -27.58 15.70
N PRO A 187 -2.31 -28.21 14.51
CA PRO A 187 -1.21 -28.52 13.60
C PRO A 187 -0.45 -27.27 13.11
N ASN A 188 -1.11 -26.11 13.02
CA ASN A 188 -0.49 -24.87 12.53
C ASN A 188 0.04 -23.97 13.66
N ARG A 189 0.21 -24.51 14.89
CA ARG A 189 0.65 -23.73 16.06
C ARG A 189 1.93 -22.94 15.77
N GLY A 190 1.92 -21.66 16.12
CA GLY A 190 3.04 -20.74 15.90
C GLY A 190 2.99 -20.03 14.54
N ARG A 191 2.06 -20.38 13.64
CA ARG A 191 1.78 -19.58 12.45
C ARG A 191 1.22 -18.22 12.87
N GLU A 192 1.75 -17.16 12.29
CA GLU A 192 1.32 -15.79 12.48
C GLU A 192 1.15 -15.13 11.11
N GLU A 193 0.06 -14.38 10.94
CA GLU A 193 -0.21 -13.58 9.74
C GLU A 193 -0.73 -12.21 10.16
N VAL A 194 -0.53 -11.20 9.31
CA VAL A 194 -0.96 -9.83 9.57
C VAL A 194 -1.90 -9.31 8.49
N ALA A 195 -2.75 -8.36 8.84
CA ALA A 195 -3.56 -7.60 7.89
C ALA A 195 -3.49 -6.11 8.20
N LEU A 196 -3.57 -5.27 7.16
CA LEU A 196 -3.50 -3.81 7.30
C LEU A 196 -4.89 -3.15 7.36
N VAL A 197 -5.92 -3.82 6.83
CA VAL A 197 -7.30 -3.35 6.71
C VAL A 197 -8.22 -4.28 7.48
N ASP A 198 -8.29 -5.54 7.08
CA ASP A 198 -9.31 -6.46 7.55
C ASP A 198 -8.83 -7.91 7.69
N VAL A 199 -9.41 -8.58 8.69
CA VAL A 199 -9.41 -10.05 8.78
C VAL A 199 -10.85 -10.52 8.73
N CYS A 200 -11.17 -11.30 7.70
CA CYS A 200 -12.48 -11.88 7.51
C CYS A 200 -12.45 -13.38 7.83
N VAL A 201 -13.30 -13.79 8.77
CA VAL A 201 -13.59 -15.20 9.01
C VAL A 201 -14.64 -15.64 8.00
N SER A 202 -14.27 -16.56 7.12
CA SER A 202 -15.16 -17.06 6.08
C SER A 202 -15.53 -18.52 6.31
N ARG A 203 -16.79 -18.85 6.04
CA ARG A 203 -17.34 -20.21 6.14
C ARG A 203 -16.90 -21.12 5.00
N GLN A 204 -16.34 -20.57 3.94
CA GLN A 204 -15.76 -21.35 2.86
C GLN A 204 -14.56 -22.13 3.37
N ARG A 205 -14.56 -23.44 3.12
CA ARG A 205 -13.55 -24.37 3.65
C ARG A 205 -12.23 -24.36 2.89
N PHE A 206 -12.22 -23.84 1.67
CA PHE A 206 -11.08 -23.89 0.78
C PHE A 206 -10.71 -22.49 0.32
N VAL A 207 -9.42 -22.20 0.24
CA VAL A 207 -8.90 -20.91 -0.23
C VAL A 207 -9.35 -20.63 -1.67
N GLY A 208 -9.38 -21.65 -2.55
CA GLY A 208 -9.90 -21.55 -3.92
C GLY A 208 -9.39 -20.30 -4.66
N ALA A 209 -10.32 -19.46 -5.15
CA ALA A 209 -10.03 -18.23 -5.88
C ALA A 209 -9.41 -17.08 -5.03
N ARG A 210 -9.04 -17.33 -3.77
CA ARG A 210 -8.56 -16.39 -2.73
C ARG A 210 -9.51 -15.26 -2.34
N ALA A 211 -10.16 -14.59 -3.28
CA ALA A 211 -11.04 -13.46 -2.98
C ALA A 211 -12.30 -13.85 -2.21
N VAL A 212 -12.62 -13.12 -1.12
CA VAL A 212 -13.94 -13.18 -0.47
C VAL A 212 -14.94 -12.44 -1.34
N SER A 213 -15.85 -13.19 -1.97
CA SER A 213 -16.72 -12.66 -3.03
C SER A 213 -18.19 -12.59 -2.67
N GLU A 214 -18.65 -13.39 -1.69
CA GLU A 214 -20.06 -13.44 -1.29
C GLU A 214 -20.22 -13.05 0.18
N PRO A 215 -21.01 -12.01 0.49
CA PRO A 215 -21.20 -11.59 1.87
C PRO A 215 -21.88 -12.63 2.77
N SER A 216 -22.64 -13.57 2.20
CA SER A 216 -23.25 -14.68 2.92
C SER A 216 -22.22 -15.64 3.55
N ASP A 217 -21.01 -15.68 3.01
CA ASP A 217 -19.93 -16.51 3.53
C ASP A 217 -19.19 -15.86 4.71
N ILE A 218 -19.49 -14.60 5.04
CA ILE A 218 -18.81 -13.85 6.11
C ILE A 218 -19.42 -14.24 7.46
N GLU A 219 -18.57 -14.74 8.34
CA GLU A 219 -18.94 -15.08 9.72
C GLU A 219 -18.73 -13.91 10.67
N SER A 220 -17.50 -13.40 10.70
CA SER A 220 -17.13 -12.21 11.42
C SER A 220 -16.05 -11.45 10.66
N LEU A 221 -15.95 -10.17 10.97
CA LEU A 221 -15.04 -9.24 10.33
C LEU A 221 -14.36 -8.38 11.37
N PHE A 222 -13.03 -8.37 11.35
CA PHE A 222 -12.21 -7.50 12.18
C PHE A 222 -11.61 -6.43 11.28
N LEU A 223 -11.71 -5.16 11.68
CA LEU A 223 -11.27 -4.01 10.88
C LEU A 223 -10.29 -3.14 11.67
N THR A 224 -9.19 -2.74 11.05
CA THR A 224 -8.28 -1.71 11.61
C THR A 224 -8.91 -0.32 11.54
N PHE A 225 -9.58 -0.02 10.43
CA PHE A 225 -10.32 1.22 10.17
C PHE A 225 -11.48 0.92 9.21
N ALA A 226 -12.45 1.83 9.13
CA ALA A 226 -13.66 1.65 8.36
C ALA A 226 -14.11 3.01 7.80
N SER A 227 -13.59 3.37 6.62
CA SER A 227 -13.90 4.67 6.01
C SER A 227 -15.31 4.65 5.39
N PRO A 228 -16.12 5.71 5.55
CA PRO A 228 -17.48 5.75 5.00
C PRO A 228 -17.49 5.86 3.46
N ASP A 229 -16.39 6.32 2.86
CA ASP A 229 -16.14 6.36 1.43
C ASP A 229 -15.29 5.16 0.93
N GLY A 230 -15.11 4.15 1.79
CA GLY A 230 -14.36 2.93 1.50
C GLY A 230 -15.12 1.97 0.57
N ILE A 231 -14.38 0.99 0.05
CA ILE A 231 -14.87 -0.11 -0.78
C ILE A 231 -14.40 -1.45 -0.18
N GLY A 232 -15.05 -2.56 -0.53
CA GLY A 232 -14.64 -3.87 -0.03
C GLY A 232 -15.28 -4.21 1.31
N LEU A 233 -14.70 -5.16 2.04
CA LEU A 233 -15.25 -5.63 3.32
C LEU A 233 -15.27 -4.51 4.38
N SER A 234 -14.24 -3.67 4.41
CA SER A 234 -14.17 -2.52 5.34
C SER A 234 -15.32 -1.52 5.17
N SER A 235 -15.93 -1.44 3.97
CA SER A 235 -17.09 -0.58 3.71
C SER A 235 -18.33 -0.98 4.51
N ILE A 236 -18.42 -2.25 4.94
CA ILE A 236 -19.51 -2.72 5.81
C ILE A 236 -19.43 -2.00 7.16
N GLY A 237 -18.23 -1.93 7.75
CA GLY A 237 -17.99 -1.14 8.95
C GLY A 237 -18.22 0.36 8.71
N GLY A 238 -17.77 0.86 7.55
CA GLY A 238 -17.92 2.29 7.19
C GLY A 238 -19.37 2.72 7.02
N ALA A 239 -20.25 1.83 6.56
CA ALA A 239 -21.68 2.08 6.44
C ALA A 239 -22.41 2.10 7.79
N TRP A 240 -21.87 1.44 8.81
CA TRP A 240 -22.51 1.31 10.13
C TRP A 240 -21.91 2.24 11.19
N ALA A 241 -20.61 2.14 11.42
CA ALA A 241 -19.88 2.88 12.44
C ALA A 241 -18.49 3.26 11.89
N PRO A 242 -18.37 4.39 11.17
CA PRO A 242 -17.11 4.81 10.60
C PRO A 242 -15.98 4.90 11.65
N VAL A 243 -14.80 4.37 11.30
CA VAL A 243 -13.61 4.41 12.15
C VAL A 243 -12.44 4.95 11.34
N GLU A 244 -11.84 6.04 11.83
CA GLU A 244 -10.64 6.62 11.22
C GLU A 244 -9.39 5.77 11.44
N ARG A 245 -8.41 5.90 10.55
CA ARG A 245 -7.09 5.27 10.68
C ARG A 245 -6.37 5.67 11.98
N THR A 246 -6.60 6.89 12.44
CA THR A 246 -6.04 7.51 13.65
C THR A 246 -6.78 7.12 14.92
N ALA A 247 -7.97 6.52 14.83
CA ALA A 247 -8.73 6.14 16.01
C ALA A 247 -7.97 5.07 16.84
N PRO A 248 -8.05 5.08 18.18
CA PRO A 248 -7.32 4.16 19.04
C PRO A 248 -7.93 2.74 19.11
N HIS A 249 -8.77 2.37 18.15
CA HIS A 249 -9.49 1.11 18.10
C HIS A 249 -9.83 0.70 16.66
N GLY A 250 -10.25 -0.54 16.51
CA GLY A 250 -10.85 -1.11 15.30
C GLY A 250 -12.30 -1.52 15.54
N LEU A 251 -12.84 -2.33 14.63
CA LEU A 251 -14.18 -2.89 14.78
C LEU A 251 -14.14 -4.42 14.74
N HIS A 252 -15.05 -5.04 15.47
CA HIS A 252 -15.41 -6.44 15.34
C HIS A 252 -16.90 -6.53 15.00
N LEU A 253 -17.21 -7.06 13.83
CA LEU A 253 -18.58 -7.22 13.34
C LEU A 253 -18.93 -8.70 13.24
N THR A 254 -20.16 -9.04 13.60
CA THR A 254 -20.73 -10.37 13.37
C THR A 254 -22.00 -10.27 12.54
N PHE A 255 -22.30 -11.32 11.78
CA PHE A 255 -23.40 -11.32 10.82
C PHE A 255 -24.44 -12.40 11.16
N ALA A 256 -25.71 -12.07 10.93
CA ALA A 256 -26.81 -13.02 11.06
C ALA A 256 -26.74 -14.07 9.94
N GLN A 257 -27.25 -15.27 10.24
CA GLN A 257 -27.26 -16.37 9.30
C GLN A 257 -28.64 -16.52 8.62
N PRO A 258 -28.67 -16.86 7.33
CA PRO A 258 -29.82 -17.54 6.76
C PRO A 258 -30.01 -18.89 7.47
N ASP A 259 -31.26 -19.24 7.76
CA ASP A 259 -31.63 -20.60 8.12
C ASP A 259 -31.55 -21.54 6.90
N GLU A 260 -31.83 -22.83 7.11
CA GLU A 260 -31.82 -23.85 6.05
C GLU A 260 -32.79 -23.58 4.89
N HIS A 261 -33.77 -22.70 5.10
CA HIS A 261 -34.77 -22.28 4.11
C HIS A 261 -34.47 -20.90 3.49
N GLY A 262 -33.33 -20.30 3.84
CA GLY A 262 -32.90 -18.99 3.35
C GLY A 262 -33.56 -17.80 4.06
N ALA A 263 -34.39 -18.02 5.09
CA ALA A 263 -34.95 -16.95 5.89
C ALA A 263 -33.91 -16.45 6.91
N MET A 264 -33.83 -15.12 7.09
CA MET A 264 -32.93 -14.54 8.09
C MET A 264 -33.46 -14.83 9.49
N ASN A 265 -32.65 -15.48 10.33
CA ASN A 265 -32.97 -15.63 11.75
C ASN A 265 -33.01 -14.23 12.40
N GLY A 266 -34.15 -13.88 13.00
CA GLY A 266 -34.65 -12.52 13.25
C GLY A 266 -33.92 -11.58 14.22
N ASP A 267 -32.60 -11.72 14.43
CA ASP A 267 -31.83 -10.92 15.40
C ASP A 267 -30.71 -10.08 14.76
N GLY A 268 -30.95 -9.49 13.58
CA GLY A 268 -29.96 -8.64 12.92
C GLY A 268 -30.56 -7.49 12.10
N VAL A 269 -29.75 -6.48 11.84
CA VAL A 269 -30.12 -5.26 11.11
C VAL A 269 -29.55 -5.33 9.69
N PRO A 270 -30.39 -5.23 8.63
CA PRO A 270 -29.90 -5.19 7.27
C PRO A 270 -29.21 -3.85 6.98
N ILE A 271 -28.04 -3.92 6.34
CA ILE A 271 -27.27 -2.75 5.90
C ILE A 271 -26.79 -2.95 4.47
N PHE A 272 -26.73 -1.87 3.69
CA PHE A 272 -26.15 -1.88 2.35
C PHE A 272 -24.71 -1.38 2.40
N ALA A 273 -23.81 -2.06 1.71
CA ALA A 273 -22.41 -1.67 1.61
C ALA A 273 -21.84 -1.90 0.20
N PRO A 274 -20.95 -1.02 -0.28
CA PRO A 274 -20.30 -1.18 -1.57
C PRO A 274 -19.14 -2.18 -1.49
N ILE A 275 -19.48 -3.47 -1.58
CA ILE A 275 -18.52 -4.59 -1.43
C ILE A 275 -17.50 -4.64 -2.57
N ALA A 276 -17.83 -4.10 -3.75
CA ALA A 276 -16.88 -3.95 -4.85
C ALA A 276 -17.33 -2.83 -5.82
N PRO A 277 -16.44 -2.34 -6.72
CA PRO A 277 -16.81 -1.31 -7.68
C PRO A 277 -18.02 -1.71 -8.54
N GLY A 278 -19.09 -0.92 -8.45
CA GLY A 278 -20.35 -1.17 -9.15
C GLY A 278 -21.23 -2.26 -8.53
N ARG A 279 -20.87 -2.82 -7.37
CA ARG A 279 -21.64 -3.84 -6.65
C ARG A 279 -21.96 -3.36 -5.22
N ILE A 280 -23.24 -3.23 -4.93
CA ILE A 280 -23.76 -2.94 -3.59
C ILE A 280 -24.51 -4.18 -3.13
N ASP A 281 -24.13 -4.71 -1.98
CA ASP A 281 -24.79 -5.87 -1.39
C ASP A 281 -25.43 -5.50 -0.06
N GLN A 282 -26.46 -6.26 0.30
CA GLN A 282 -27.05 -6.20 1.64
C GLN A 282 -26.40 -7.27 2.53
N VAL A 283 -25.99 -6.89 3.73
CA VAL A 283 -25.60 -7.82 4.80
C VAL A 283 -26.47 -7.61 6.02
N THR A 284 -26.77 -8.67 6.75
CA THR A 284 -27.56 -8.59 7.98
C THR A 284 -26.60 -8.63 9.16
N MET A 285 -26.34 -7.48 9.77
CA MET A 285 -25.40 -7.34 10.87
C MET A 285 -26.05 -7.68 12.22
N ARG A 286 -25.38 -8.47 13.05
CA ARG A 286 -25.86 -8.87 14.39
C ARG A 286 -25.26 -7.99 15.48
N SER A 287 -23.95 -7.81 15.46
CA SER A 287 -23.25 -6.94 16.40
C SER A 287 -22.14 -6.17 15.69
N CYS A 288 -21.82 -5.00 16.25
CA CYS A 288 -20.66 -4.21 15.90
C CYS A 288 -20.08 -3.67 17.21
N GLU A 289 -18.91 -4.18 17.57
CA GLU A 289 -18.24 -3.87 18.81
C GLU A 289 -16.91 -3.19 18.52
N ARG A 290 -16.47 -2.35 19.45
CA ARG A 290 -15.16 -1.74 19.41
C ARG A 290 -14.11 -2.82 19.70
N PHE A 291 -13.11 -2.93 18.82
CA PHE A 291 -11.98 -3.82 19.02
C PHE A 291 -10.78 -3.01 19.53
N GLU A 292 -10.48 -3.14 20.82
CA GLU A 292 -9.44 -2.34 21.47
C GLU A 292 -8.03 -2.83 21.13
N VAL A 293 -7.09 -1.88 21.12
CA VAL A 293 -5.68 -2.18 20.86
C VAL A 293 -5.07 -2.96 22.02
N GLY A 294 -4.37 -4.06 21.71
CA GLY A 294 -3.64 -4.89 22.67
C GLY A 294 -4.46 -6.05 23.26
N ASP A 295 -5.77 -6.09 23.01
CA ASP A 295 -6.61 -7.20 23.43
C ASP A 295 -6.51 -8.36 22.44
N TRP A 296 -6.23 -9.56 22.97
CA TRP A 296 -6.31 -10.81 22.22
C TRP A 296 -7.71 -11.39 22.35
N LEU A 297 -8.38 -11.57 21.22
CA LEU A 297 -9.69 -12.22 21.14
C LEU A 297 -9.56 -13.59 20.45
N PRO A 298 -10.25 -14.62 20.93
CA PRO A 298 -10.34 -15.87 20.20
C PRO A 298 -11.06 -15.63 18.86
N VAL A 299 -10.56 -16.28 17.81
CA VAL A 299 -11.28 -16.36 16.54
C VAL A 299 -12.23 -17.55 16.64
N ASP A 300 -13.52 -17.28 16.87
CA ASP A 300 -14.57 -18.28 17.05
C ASP A 300 -14.94 -18.98 15.73
N ALA A 301 -14.01 -19.76 15.18
CA ALA A 301 -14.20 -20.56 13.97
C ALA A 301 -13.55 -21.94 14.10
N CYS A 302 -14.38 -22.99 14.05
CA CYS A 302 -13.90 -24.38 14.09
C CYS A 302 -13.60 -24.98 12.71
N ARG A 303 -13.96 -24.26 11.63
CA ARG A 303 -13.81 -24.67 10.23
C ARG A 303 -13.96 -23.42 9.35
N GLY A 304 -13.37 -23.45 8.16
CA GLY A 304 -13.49 -22.35 7.20
C GLY A 304 -12.13 -21.81 6.81
N THR A 305 -12.09 -20.53 6.45
CA THR A 305 -10.87 -19.85 6.03
C THR A 305 -10.74 -18.49 6.68
N LEU A 306 -9.50 -18.04 6.86
CA LEU A 306 -9.19 -16.67 7.24
C LEU A 306 -8.66 -15.94 6.01
N ALA A 307 -9.29 -14.80 5.72
CA ALA A 307 -8.84 -13.87 4.71
C ALA A 307 -8.23 -12.63 5.34
N PHE A 308 -7.13 -12.17 4.76
CA PHE A 308 -6.37 -11.01 5.17
C PHE A 308 -6.44 -10.00 4.04
N ASP A 309 -6.87 -8.78 4.33
CA ASP A 309 -7.11 -7.69 3.37
C ASP A 309 -7.85 -8.16 2.10
N GLY A 310 -8.93 -8.93 2.31
CA GLY A 310 -9.77 -9.48 1.24
C GLY A 310 -9.26 -10.73 0.50
N GLU A 311 -8.10 -11.30 0.86
CA GLU A 311 -7.56 -12.53 0.25
C GLU A 311 -7.44 -13.68 1.29
N ARG A 312 -8.07 -14.83 1.03
CA ARG A 312 -7.96 -16.07 1.83
C ARG A 312 -6.53 -16.61 1.78
N GLU A 313 -5.97 -16.88 2.96
CA GLU A 313 -4.60 -17.40 3.11
C GLU A 313 -4.48 -18.59 4.07
N ILE A 314 -5.44 -18.75 4.98
CA ILE A 314 -5.43 -19.85 5.96
C ILE A 314 -6.69 -20.68 5.76
N GLU A 315 -6.52 -21.99 5.62
CA GLU A 315 -7.58 -22.99 5.82
C GLU A 315 -7.48 -23.44 7.28
N ILE A 316 -8.57 -23.29 8.03
CA ILE A 316 -8.60 -23.67 9.45
C ILE A 316 -8.69 -25.18 9.53
N GLU A 317 -7.62 -25.81 10.00
CA GLU A 317 -7.57 -27.27 10.19
C GLU A 317 -8.29 -27.67 11.47
N ARG A 318 -8.57 -28.97 11.59
CA ARG A 318 -9.13 -29.52 12.83
C ARG A 318 -8.16 -29.25 13.99
N ASP A 319 -8.71 -28.85 15.13
CA ASP A 319 -8.00 -28.52 16.36
C ASP A 319 -7.14 -27.26 16.31
N ASP A 320 -7.08 -26.55 15.17
CA ASP A 320 -6.50 -25.22 15.11
C ASP A 320 -7.30 -24.26 16.01
N ARG A 321 -6.58 -23.43 16.75
CA ARG A 321 -7.15 -22.32 17.52
C ARG A 321 -6.39 -21.06 17.19
N TYR A 322 -7.11 -20.11 16.61
CA TYR A 322 -6.57 -18.80 16.28
C TYR A 322 -7.05 -17.76 17.27
N GLU A 323 -6.20 -16.76 17.51
CA GLU A 323 -6.57 -15.54 18.20
C GLU A 323 -6.08 -14.34 17.39
N ILE A 324 -6.76 -13.21 17.56
CA ILE A 324 -6.54 -11.98 16.83
C ILE A 324 -6.33 -10.83 17.81
N SER A 325 -5.40 -9.92 17.48
CA SER A 325 -5.15 -8.68 18.20
C SER A 325 -5.01 -7.52 17.22
N LEU A 326 -5.32 -6.32 17.69
CA LEU A 326 -5.05 -5.06 17.02
C LEU A 326 -3.86 -4.38 17.68
N ASP A 327 -2.86 -3.95 16.92
CA ASP A 327 -1.69 -3.23 17.45
C ASP A 327 -1.29 -2.01 16.58
N TRP A 328 -0.38 -1.17 17.11
CA TRP A 328 0.20 -0.01 16.40
C TRP A 328 1.55 -0.31 15.73
N SER A 329 1.90 -1.58 15.59
CA SER A 329 3.15 -2.02 14.95
C SER A 329 3.02 -2.18 13.43
N GLY A 330 2.01 -1.55 12.83
CA GLY A 330 1.88 -1.40 11.39
C GLY A 330 2.87 -0.40 10.78
N PRO A 331 2.87 -0.28 9.44
CA PRO A 331 3.83 0.57 8.73
C PRO A 331 3.58 2.06 9.00
N LEU A 332 4.66 2.84 8.91
CA LEU A 332 4.56 4.30 8.74
C LEU A 332 4.19 4.58 7.29
N THR A 333 3.19 5.42 7.05
CA THR A 333 2.81 5.86 5.70
C THR A 333 2.93 7.37 5.56
N VAL A 334 3.29 7.84 4.37
CA VAL A 334 3.33 9.26 4.04
C VAL A 334 1.92 9.80 3.86
N ASP A 335 1.52 10.78 4.67
CA ASP A 335 0.34 11.61 4.43
C ASP A 335 0.72 12.69 3.39
N VAL A 336 0.47 12.37 2.11
CA VAL A 336 0.79 13.23 0.97
C VAL A 336 0.16 14.61 1.11
N SER A 337 -1.12 14.66 1.49
CA SER A 337 -1.86 15.93 1.58
C SER A 337 -1.33 16.81 2.70
N ARG A 338 -1.04 16.24 3.88
CA ARG A 338 -0.46 16.97 5.02
C ARG A 338 0.98 17.43 4.73
N THR A 339 1.79 16.56 4.11
CA THR A 339 3.17 16.87 3.70
C THR A 339 3.21 18.08 2.76
N LEU A 340 2.38 18.07 1.70
CA LEU A 340 2.35 19.16 0.74
C LEU A 340 1.75 20.44 1.31
N ARG A 341 0.75 20.33 2.20
CA ARG A 341 0.20 21.49 2.92
C ARG A 341 1.27 22.16 3.79
N PHE A 342 2.06 21.37 4.53
CA PHE A 342 3.18 21.89 5.30
C PHE A 342 4.20 22.58 4.40
N ALA A 343 4.61 21.93 3.31
CA ALA A 343 5.57 22.49 2.37
C ALA A 343 5.10 23.83 1.76
N ALA A 344 3.82 23.95 1.41
CA ALA A 344 3.23 25.19 0.93
C ALA A 344 3.21 26.28 2.03
N SER A 345 2.83 25.93 3.27
CA SER A 345 2.81 26.88 4.39
C SER A 345 4.19 27.45 4.73
N ARG A 346 5.25 26.67 4.45
CA ARG A 346 6.64 27.05 4.67
C ARG A 346 7.34 27.54 3.40
N GLN A 347 6.63 27.65 2.27
CA GLN A 347 7.18 28.09 0.98
C GLN A 347 8.37 27.24 0.49
N LEU A 348 8.47 25.96 0.88
CA LEU A 348 9.62 25.11 0.57
C LEU A 348 9.86 24.99 -0.94
N MET A 349 8.80 24.85 -1.74
CA MET A 349 8.90 24.77 -3.20
C MET A 349 9.52 26.05 -3.80
N ARG A 350 9.20 27.22 -3.25
CA ARG A 350 9.76 28.50 -3.69
C ARG A 350 11.25 28.60 -3.35
N GLU A 351 11.62 28.18 -2.15
CA GLU A 351 13.01 28.19 -1.69
C GLU A 351 13.88 27.24 -2.53
N MET A 352 13.38 26.03 -2.81
CA MET A 352 14.06 25.04 -3.64
C MET A 352 14.20 25.49 -5.10
N ALA A 353 13.18 26.13 -5.67
CA ALA A 353 13.28 26.75 -7.00
C ALA A 353 14.36 27.85 -7.04
N GLY A 354 14.43 28.68 -5.99
CA GLY A 354 15.47 29.69 -5.85
C GLY A 354 16.87 29.09 -5.78
N ALA A 355 17.07 28.03 -4.99
CA ALA A 355 18.35 27.32 -4.86
C ALA A 355 18.78 26.65 -6.18
N SER A 356 17.83 26.01 -6.89
CA SER A 356 18.08 25.39 -8.20
C SER A 356 18.51 26.42 -9.25
N MET A 357 17.81 27.56 -9.34
CA MET A 357 18.21 28.65 -10.25
C MET A 357 19.60 29.20 -9.94
N GLN A 358 19.95 29.35 -8.66
CA GLN A 358 21.29 29.79 -8.25
C GLN A 358 22.37 28.74 -8.59
N ALA A 359 22.08 27.46 -8.44
CA ALA A 359 22.99 26.37 -8.82
C ALA A 359 23.22 26.33 -10.34
N ILE A 360 22.16 26.46 -11.14
CA ILE A 360 22.24 26.55 -12.62
C ILE A 360 23.06 27.76 -13.04
N ALA A 361 22.82 28.93 -12.43
CA ALA A 361 23.58 30.14 -12.73
C ALA A 361 25.08 29.98 -12.42
N ARG A 362 25.43 29.34 -11.29
CA ARG A 362 26.83 29.06 -10.92
C ARG A 362 27.49 28.07 -11.88
N ALA A 363 26.79 27.02 -12.30
CA ALA A 363 27.29 26.05 -13.27
C ALA A 363 27.57 26.71 -14.63
N HIS A 364 26.71 27.63 -15.06
CA HIS A 364 26.89 28.38 -16.31
C HIS A 364 28.12 29.31 -16.26
N VAL A 365 28.32 30.02 -15.14
CA VAL A 365 29.52 30.85 -14.92
C VAL A 365 30.79 29.99 -14.90
N HIS A 366 30.76 28.82 -14.28
CA HIS A 366 31.90 27.91 -14.25
C HIS A 366 32.26 27.37 -15.65
N MET A 367 31.27 26.94 -16.43
CA MET A 367 31.49 26.53 -17.83
C MET A 367 32.06 27.65 -18.70
N GLN A 368 31.55 28.88 -18.57
CA GLN A 368 32.09 30.04 -19.30
C GLN A 368 33.54 30.36 -18.92
N SER A 369 33.89 30.24 -17.62
CA SER A 369 35.26 30.44 -17.15
C SER A 369 36.25 29.37 -17.65
N GLN A 370 35.81 28.11 -17.72
CA GLN A 370 36.63 27.02 -18.26
C GLN A 370 36.83 27.16 -19.78
N ALA A 371 35.78 27.52 -20.52
CA ALA A 371 35.84 27.77 -21.95
C ALA A 371 36.75 28.97 -22.30
N GLN A 372 36.76 30.02 -21.47
CA GLN A 372 37.69 31.15 -21.64
C GLN A 372 39.14 30.79 -21.32
N SER A 373 39.39 29.89 -20.34
CA SER A 373 40.75 29.43 -20.02
C SER A 373 41.35 28.49 -21.08
N GLN A 374 40.51 27.75 -21.81
CA GLN A 374 40.96 26.87 -22.91
C GLN A 374 41.11 27.61 -24.25
N ALA A 375 40.63 28.85 -24.35
CA ALA A 375 40.70 29.69 -25.55
C ALA A 375 41.83 30.74 -25.51
N GLN A 376 42.66 30.76 -24.46
CA GLN A 376 43.89 31.57 -24.41
C GLN A 376 45.11 30.70 -24.78
N PRO A 377 45.88 31.05 -25.82
CA PRO A 377 47.03 30.28 -26.29
C PRO A 377 48.23 30.32 -25.34
#